data_AF-A0A2K1QPF1-F1
#
_entry.id   AF-A0A2K1QPF1-F1
#
_cell.length_a   1.000
_cell.length_b   1.000
_cell.length_c   1.000
_cell.angle_alpha   90.00
_cell.angle_beta   90.00
_cell.angle_gamma   90.00
#
_symmetry.space_group_name_H-M   'P 1'
#
loop_
_entity.id
_entity.type
_entity.pdbx_description
1 polymer ?
#
loop_
_entity_poly.entity_id
_entity_poly.type
_entity_poly.pdbx_seq_one_letter_code
_entity_poly.pdbx_strand_id
1 'polypeptide(L)'
;MVPRSSIQTSSGQINEDVNHAPRRRVRVHDLHRCKDEVLRLRDELSHSQENARFARNALASSNDEVQMLKYKLARCEESIGDYQARLTSFNEHAIDLALCLNSAVEKANAEAAAVVSLQSTEAHLTAEVTSLRQSKDQLHCAHHATTQQLESTQAQMLALKQSLSSTLDRSNFRTDEDIKRELDDLFHDIQSWALSALRALKWDDGMKVADELHWIRESLPFYSESGQYQGGAKKYMVSILMFSTIAPVVKMHEDHLTFQLCASEQPGLAGCLSQARPENVTFADWKAWLVTTKDMILAAQPTFIEQCETAAVHVFQKETDDMIATINATPFGPNLRRSLGRIYSRAFRLLVTLHFHPADYRLAIPSAWDRAASCLHRFNYNKEEVVGQDQPIDDPTAHLAASFFPALVKARNEQGEKIEETIVSKAKVLIQTIETVSNGDGASSSSDL
;
A
#
# COMPACT_ATOMS: atom_id res chain seq x y z
N MET A 1 -18.96 -32.59 134.96
CA MET A 1 -19.41 -32.81 136.36
C MET A 1 -19.82 -34.28 136.46
N VAL A 2 -19.37 -35.07 137.45
CA VAL A 2 -19.68 -35.02 138.91
C VAL A 2 -21.17 -35.32 139.12
N PRO A 3 -21.58 -36.22 140.04
CA PRO A 3 -20.82 -36.92 141.12
C PRO A 3 -20.47 -38.39 140.74
N ARG A 4 -19.74 -39.25 141.50
CA ARG A 4 -19.62 -39.44 142.98
C ARG A 4 -20.98 -39.89 143.58
N SER A 5 -21.12 -40.51 144.75
CA SER A 5 -20.27 -40.71 145.95
C SER A 5 -20.48 -42.16 146.48
N SER A 6 -19.77 -42.77 147.44
CA SER A 6 -19.49 -42.38 148.84
C SER A 6 -20.79 -42.11 149.65
N ILE A 7 -20.96 -42.44 150.95
CA ILE A 7 -20.00 -42.92 151.99
C ILE A 7 -20.76 -43.41 153.26
N GLN A 8 -20.21 -44.37 154.05
CA GLN A 8 -20.48 -44.62 155.50
C GLN A 8 -21.99 -44.78 155.94
N THR A 9 -22.53 -44.71 157.19
CA THR A 9 -22.23 -45.14 158.61
C THR A 9 -23.60 -45.18 159.36
N SER A 10 -23.87 -45.82 160.51
CA SER A 10 -23.30 -46.96 161.27
C SER A 10 -24.22 -47.28 162.49
N SER A 11 -23.86 -48.28 163.34
CA SER A 11 -24.12 -48.38 164.80
C SER A 11 -25.47 -47.93 165.43
N GLY A 12 -26.18 -48.85 166.13
CA GLY A 12 -27.29 -48.50 167.05
C GLY A 12 -28.35 -49.61 167.25
N GLN A 13 -27.99 -50.87 167.53
CA GLN A 13 -27.70 -51.46 168.87
C GLN A 13 -28.92 -51.98 169.67
N ILE A 14 -28.81 -53.28 170.03
CA ILE A 14 -29.15 -53.90 171.33
C ILE A 14 -30.60 -54.40 171.58
N ASN A 15 -30.69 -55.74 171.52
CA ASN A 15 -31.40 -56.70 172.40
C ASN A 15 -32.95 -56.73 172.44
N GLU A 16 -33.60 -57.88 172.67
CA GLU A 16 -33.12 -59.24 173.02
C GLU A 16 -33.86 -60.36 172.23
N ASP A 17 -33.63 -61.66 172.54
CA ASP A 17 -34.20 -62.83 171.82
C ASP A 17 -34.66 -63.94 172.83
N VAL A 18 -34.69 -65.22 172.42
CA VAL A 18 -34.90 -66.46 173.22
C VAL A 18 -36.37 -66.69 173.65
N ASN A 19 -37.09 -67.77 173.30
CA ASN A 19 -36.83 -69.06 172.62
C ASN A 19 -38.20 -69.68 172.18
N HIS A 20 -38.33 -70.75 171.38
CA HIS A 20 -37.92 -70.91 169.97
C HIS A 20 -38.80 -71.99 169.26
N ALA A 21 -38.66 -72.13 167.93
CA ALA A 21 -39.16 -73.25 167.10
C ALA A 21 -40.68 -73.62 167.14
N PRO A 22 -41.54 -72.87 166.42
CA PRO A 22 -42.10 -73.48 165.19
C PRO A 22 -42.18 -72.54 163.96
N ARG A 23 -41.48 -71.39 163.98
CA ARG A 23 -41.53 -70.31 162.96
C ARG A 23 -40.98 -70.62 161.54
N ARG A 24 -40.94 -71.88 161.06
CA ARG A 24 -40.20 -72.26 159.83
C ARG A 24 -41.01 -72.62 158.56
N ARG A 25 -42.33 -72.89 158.59
CA ARG A 25 -43.05 -73.41 157.39
C ARG A 25 -43.67 -72.37 156.44
N VAL A 26 -44.18 -71.24 156.94
CA VAL A 26 -44.93 -70.29 156.07
C VAL A 26 -44.01 -69.50 155.12
N ARG A 27 -42.85 -69.01 155.59
CA ARG A 27 -41.89 -68.21 154.79
C ARG A 27 -41.29 -68.91 153.56
N VAL A 28 -41.48 -70.23 153.42
CA VAL A 28 -40.96 -70.98 152.26
C VAL A 28 -41.85 -70.79 151.02
N HIS A 29 -43.15 -70.52 151.20
CA HIS A 29 -44.10 -70.47 150.09
C HIS A 29 -43.97 -69.18 149.26
N ASP A 30 -43.79 -68.03 149.92
CA ASP A 30 -43.65 -66.73 149.23
C ASP A 30 -42.31 -66.60 148.48
N LEU A 31 -41.25 -67.24 149.00
CA LEU A 31 -39.94 -67.27 148.37
C LEU A 31 -39.91 -68.07 147.06
N HIS A 32 -40.73 -69.11 146.93
CA HIS A 32 -40.88 -69.82 145.65
C HIS A 32 -41.61 -68.94 144.62
N ARG A 33 -42.72 -68.31 145.02
CA ARG A 33 -43.48 -67.40 144.14
C ARG A 33 -42.62 -66.25 143.58
N CYS A 34 -41.72 -65.70 144.40
CA CYS A 34 -40.77 -64.66 143.97
C CYS A 34 -39.71 -65.19 143.00
N LYS A 35 -39.20 -66.41 143.21
CA LYS A 35 -38.23 -67.07 142.33
C LYS A 35 -38.80 -67.30 140.92
N ASP A 36 -40.06 -67.74 140.84
CA ASP A 36 -40.70 -68.07 139.57
C ASP A 36 -40.96 -66.80 138.72
N GLU A 37 -41.34 -65.67 139.35
CA GLU A 37 -41.49 -64.38 138.66
C GLU A 37 -40.14 -63.83 138.15
N VAL A 38 -39.04 -64.03 138.89
CA VAL A 38 -37.69 -63.65 138.45
C VAL A 38 -37.21 -64.50 137.28
N LEU A 39 -37.62 -65.77 137.18
CA LEU A 39 -37.38 -66.60 136.00
C LEU A 39 -38.19 -66.09 134.80
N ARG A 40 -39.49 -65.80 134.99
CA ARG A 40 -40.37 -65.23 133.95
C ARG A 40 -39.80 -63.95 133.33
N LEU A 41 -39.34 -63.02 134.16
CA LEU A 41 -38.70 -61.77 133.74
C LEU A 41 -37.34 -61.97 133.04
N ARG A 42 -36.61 -63.05 133.39
CA ARG A 42 -35.34 -63.40 132.74
C ARG A 42 -35.57 -63.88 131.31
N ASP A 43 -36.59 -64.70 131.10
CA ASP A 43 -36.94 -65.23 129.79
C ASP A 43 -37.51 -64.12 128.89
N GLU A 44 -38.35 -63.22 129.43
CA GLU A 44 -38.78 -61.99 128.73
C GLU A 44 -37.60 -61.09 128.32
N LEU A 45 -36.61 -60.91 129.20
CA LEU A 45 -35.41 -60.13 128.89
C LEU A 45 -34.54 -60.81 127.81
N SER A 46 -34.43 -62.14 127.83
CA SER A 46 -33.73 -62.90 126.78
C SER A 46 -34.41 -62.73 125.42
N HIS A 47 -35.74 -62.87 125.38
CA HIS A 47 -36.54 -62.70 124.17
C HIS A 47 -36.46 -61.26 123.62
N SER A 48 -36.41 -60.26 124.51
CA SER A 48 -36.19 -58.85 124.17
C SER A 48 -34.80 -58.62 123.55
N GLN A 49 -33.74 -59.22 124.10
CA GLN A 49 -32.38 -59.15 123.53
C GLN A 49 -32.27 -59.85 122.18
N GLU A 50 -33.01 -60.93 121.97
CA GLU A 50 -33.07 -61.68 120.71
C GLU A 50 -33.81 -60.88 119.61
N ASN A 51 -34.95 -60.27 119.95
CA ASN A 51 -35.63 -59.31 119.09
C ASN A 51 -34.75 -58.10 118.75
N ALA A 52 -33.97 -57.59 119.71
CA ALA A 52 -33.01 -56.51 119.47
C ALA A 52 -31.82 -56.92 118.58
N ARG A 53 -31.47 -58.21 118.50
CA ARG A 53 -30.52 -58.74 117.51
C ARG A 53 -31.16 -58.83 116.13
N PHE A 54 -32.39 -59.34 116.02
CA PHE A 54 -33.13 -59.36 114.75
C PHE A 54 -33.30 -57.95 114.16
N ALA A 55 -33.69 -56.97 114.97
CA ALA A 55 -33.82 -55.58 114.54
C ALA A 55 -32.49 -54.99 114.02
N ARG A 56 -31.35 -55.27 114.67
CA ARG A 56 -30.02 -54.84 114.19
C ARG A 56 -29.62 -55.52 112.88
N ASN A 57 -29.89 -56.82 112.73
CA ASN A 57 -29.56 -57.56 111.51
C ASN A 57 -30.42 -57.07 110.32
N ALA A 58 -31.71 -56.79 110.54
CA ALA A 58 -32.57 -56.18 109.55
C ALA A 58 -32.11 -54.76 109.15
N LEU A 59 -31.70 -53.94 110.13
CA LEU A 59 -31.18 -52.60 109.87
C LEU A 59 -29.85 -52.64 109.08
N ALA A 60 -28.97 -53.59 109.37
CA ALA A 60 -27.74 -53.80 108.60
C ALA A 60 -28.06 -54.21 107.15
N SER A 61 -28.93 -55.19 106.93
CA SER A 61 -29.33 -55.62 105.58
C SER A 61 -29.99 -54.48 104.77
N SER A 62 -30.79 -53.63 105.42
CA SER A 62 -31.41 -52.47 104.79
C SER A 62 -30.39 -51.37 104.47
N ASN A 63 -29.40 -51.15 105.34
CA ASN A 63 -28.27 -50.25 105.04
C ASN A 63 -27.49 -50.74 103.81
N ASP A 64 -27.20 -52.03 103.70
CA ASP A 64 -26.44 -52.59 102.58
C ASP A 64 -27.22 -52.49 101.26
N GLU A 65 -28.54 -52.69 101.30
CA GLU A 65 -29.43 -52.44 100.16
C GLU A 65 -29.44 -50.95 99.76
N VAL A 66 -29.49 -50.02 100.71
CA VAL A 66 -29.36 -48.57 100.46
C VAL A 66 -28.01 -48.21 99.84
N GLN A 67 -26.91 -48.83 100.26
CA GLN A 67 -25.60 -48.61 99.62
C GLN A 67 -25.56 -49.17 98.19
N MET A 68 -26.17 -50.34 97.95
CA MET A 68 -26.28 -50.90 96.59
C MET A 68 -27.16 -50.03 95.68
N LEU A 69 -28.23 -49.44 96.21
CA LEU A 69 -29.07 -48.48 95.46
C LEU A 69 -28.33 -47.18 95.16
N LYS A 70 -27.52 -46.65 96.09
CA LYS A 70 -26.64 -45.50 95.83
C LYS A 70 -25.61 -45.79 94.73
N TYR A 71 -24.98 -46.97 94.77
CA TYR A 71 -24.04 -47.39 93.73
C TYR A 71 -24.72 -47.51 92.35
N LYS A 72 -25.93 -48.08 92.30
CA LYS A 72 -26.73 -48.11 91.06
C LYS A 72 -27.11 -46.71 90.57
N LEU A 73 -27.50 -45.80 91.47
CA LEU A 73 -27.88 -44.42 91.12
C LEU A 73 -26.70 -43.68 90.49
N ALA A 74 -25.54 -43.65 91.16
CA ALA A 74 -24.33 -42.98 90.66
C ALA A 74 -23.89 -43.51 89.29
N ARG A 75 -24.01 -44.83 89.06
CA ARG A 75 -23.70 -45.46 87.77
C ARG A 75 -24.73 -45.14 86.67
N CYS A 76 -25.99 -44.89 87.04
CA CYS A 76 -26.99 -44.35 86.10
C CYS A 76 -26.72 -42.88 85.78
N GLU A 77 -26.34 -42.06 86.76
CA GLU A 77 -25.98 -40.65 86.58
C GLU A 77 -24.74 -40.50 85.66
N GLU A 78 -23.70 -41.32 85.89
CA GLU A 78 -22.54 -41.47 85.01
C GLU A 78 -22.96 -41.82 83.57
N SER A 79 -23.79 -42.86 83.40
CA SER A 79 -24.29 -43.25 82.07
C SER A 79 -25.16 -42.19 81.40
N ILE A 80 -25.92 -41.39 82.16
CA ILE A 80 -26.73 -40.29 81.62
C ILE A 80 -25.83 -39.15 81.14
N GLY A 81 -24.77 -38.81 81.88
CA GLY A 81 -23.75 -37.86 81.44
C GLY A 81 -23.08 -38.31 80.14
N ASP A 82 -22.74 -39.60 80.04
CA ASP A 82 -22.17 -40.21 78.84
C ASP A 82 -23.11 -40.11 77.61
N TYR A 83 -24.42 -40.33 77.80
CA TYR A 83 -25.41 -40.13 76.74
C TYR A 83 -25.63 -38.66 76.38
N GLN A 84 -25.60 -37.74 77.35
CA GLN A 84 -25.71 -36.31 77.09
C GLN A 84 -24.50 -35.78 76.30
N ALA A 85 -23.28 -36.18 76.66
CA ALA A 85 -22.06 -35.80 75.93
C ALA A 85 -22.04 -36.35 74.48
N ARG A 86 -22.57 -37.56 74.27
CA ARG A 86 -22.75 -38.12 72.91
C ARG A 86 -23.82 -37.37 72.12
N LEU A 87 -24.91 -36.95 72.76
CA LEU A 87 -25.97 -36.17 72.12
C LEU A 87 -25.48 -34.76 71.71
N THR A 88 -24.70 -34.07 72.55
CA THR A 88 -24.12 -32.77 72.16
C THR A 88 -23.12 -32.93 71.01
N SER A 89 -22.21 -33.90 71.09
CA SER A 89 -21.22 -34.16 70.02
C SER A 89 -21.87 -34.55 68.69
N PHE A 90 -22.95 -35.34 68.72
CA PHE A 90 -23.74 -35.66 67.52
C PHE A 90 -24.47 -34.44 66.96
N ASN A 91 -25.01 -33.58 67.83
CA ASN A 91 -25.71 -32.37 67.41
C ASN A 91 -24.75 -31.32 66.81
N GLU A 92 -23.53 -31.21 67.33
CA GLU A 92 -22.44 -30.41 66.73
C GLU A 92 -22.09 -30.94 65.33
N HIS A 93 -21.87 -32.25 65.17
CA HIS A 93 -21.63 -32.85 63.85
C HIS A 93 -22.80 -32.66 62.87
N ALA A 94 -24.04 -32.66 63.36
CA ALA A 94 -25.23 -32.41 62.53
C ALA A 94 -25.30 -30.94 62.06
N ILE A 95 -24.89 -29.99 62.90
CA ILE A 95 -24.78 -28.56 62.54
C ILE A 95 -23.68 -28.35 61.50
N ASP A 96 -22.48 -28.90 61.72
CA ASP A 96 -21.37 -28.79 60.77
C ASP A 96 -21.72 -29.42 59.42
N LEU A 97 -22.36 -30.59 59.42
CA LEU A 97 -22.85 -31.24 58.19
C LEU A 97 -23.90 -30.38 57.47
N ALA A 98 -24.82 -29.74 58.19
CA ALA A 98 -25.82 -28.84 57.61
C ALA A 98 -25.18 -27.58 56.99
N LEU A 99 -24.15 -27.01 57.64
CA LEU A 99 -23.39 -25.88 57.10
C LEU A 99 -22.62 -26.27 55.83
N CYS A 100 -21.95 -27.43 55.82
CA CYS A 100 -21.28 -27.96 54.63
C CYS A 100 -22.26 -28.25 53.48
N LEU A 101 -23.44 -28.81 53.77
CA LEU A 101 -24.49 -29.06 52.76
C LEU A 101 -25.04 -27.74 52.18
N ASN A 102 -25.31 -26.74 53.01
CA ASN A 102 -25.77 -25.43 52.54
C ASN A 102 -24.72 -24.76 51.63
N SER A 103 -23.44 -24.76 52.03
CA SER A 103 -22.35 -24.21 51.21
C SER A 103 -22.18 -24.97 49.88
N ALA A 104 -22.36 -26.29 49.88
CA ALA A 104 -22.34 -27.10 48.66
C ALA A 104 -23.54 -26.79 47.74
N VAL A 105 -24.73 -26.55 48.29
CA VAL A 105 -25.94 -26.15 47.55
C VAL A 105 -25.80 -24.74 46.97
N GLU A 106 -25.28 -23.77 47.74
CA GLU A 106 -24.98 -22.43 47.24
C GLU A 106 -23.99 -22.46 46.08
N LYS A 107 -22.92 -23.26 46.21
CA LYS A 107 -21.94 -23.46 45.14
C LYS A 107 -22.57 -24.10 43.90
N ALA A 108 -23.36 -25.17 44.07
CA ALA A 108 -24.05 -25.83 42.95
C ALA A 108 -25.05 -24.90 42.24
N ASN A 109 -25.75 -24.04 42.99
CA ASN A 109 -26.64 -23.01 42.43
C ASN A 109 -25.86 -21.94 41.65
N ALA A 110 -24.70 -21.52 42.14
CA ALA A 110 -23.83 -20.58 41.42
C ALA A 110 -23.25 -21.19 40.13
N GLU A 111 -22.83 -22.46 40.16
CA GLU A 111 -22.38 -23.21 38.98
C GLU A 111 -23.52 -23.40 37.96
N ALA A 112 -24.74 -23.72 38.41
CA ALA A 112 -25.92 -23.80 37.55
C ALA A 112 -26.28 -22.46 36.90
N ALA A 113 -26.21 -21.35 37.64
CA ALA A 113 -26.43 -20.00 37.11
C ALA A 113 -25.37 -19.62 36.05
N ALA A 114 -24.11 -20.02 36.26
CA ALA A 114 -23.05 -19.84 35.27
C ALA A 114 -23.29 -20.65 33.99
N VAL A 115 -23.78 -21.89 34.09
CA VAL A 115 -24.16 -22.72 32.93
C VAL A 115 -25.30 -22.09 32.13
N VAL A 116 -26.34 -21.56 32.78
CA VAL A 116 -27.44 -20.86 32.10
C VAL A 116 -26.95 -19.59 31.39
N SER A 117 -26.03 -18.85 32.01
CA SER A 117 -25.38 -17.69 31.37
C SER A 117 -24.60 -18.08 30.12
N LEU A 118 -23.81 -19.16 30.19
CA LEU A 118 -23.05 -19.69 29.05
C LEU A 118 -23.95 -20.18 27.91
N GLN A 119 -25.07 -20.83 28.20
CA GLN A 119 -26.06 -21.24 27.19
C GLN A 119 -26.67 -20.02 26.46
N SER A 120 -26.88 -18.92 27.18
CA SER A 120 -27.36 -17.65 26.59
C SER A 120 -26.32 -17.03 25.64
N THR A 121 -25.03 -17.05 26.02
CA THR A 121 -23.96 -16.53 25.15
C THR A 121 -23.68 -17.45 23.96
N GLU A 122 -23.78 -18.77 24.12
CA GLU A 122 -23.70 -19.74 23.01
C GLU A 122 -24.83 -19.52 21.98
N ALA A 123 -26.05 -19.28 22.45
CA ALA A 123 -27.19 -18.96 21.58
C ALA A 123 -26.97 -17.63 20.82
N HIS A 124 -26.45 -16.58 21.49
CA HIS A 124 -26.10 -15.32 20.83
C HIS A 124 -25.02 -15.48 19.77
N LEU A 125 -23.91 -16.15 20.11
CA LEU A 125 -22.80 -16.40 19.17
C LEU A 125 -23.26 -17.26 17.98
N THR A 126 -24.16 -18.22 18.19
CA THR A 126 -24.74 -19.03 17.11
C THR A 126 -25.58 -18.17 16.16
N ALA A 127 -26.41 -17.25 16.69
CA ALA A 127 -27.19 -16.31 15.88
C ALA A 127 -26.28 -15.35 15.09
N GLU A 128 -25.24 -14.82 15.73
CA GLU A 128 -24.24 -13.96 15.10
C GLU A 128 -23.48 -14.67 13.97
N VAL A 129 -23.05 -15.93 14.18
CA VAL A 129 -22.42 -16.76 13.14
C VAL A 129 -23.37 -17.04 11.97
N THR A 130 -24.67 -17.25 12.21
CA THR A 130 -25.63 -17.39 11.10
C THR A 130 -25.86 -16.09 10.33
N SER A 131 -25.89 -14.94 11.00
CA SER A 131 -25.96 -13.61 10.38
C SER A 131 -24.73 -13.32 9.51
N LEU A 132 -23.53 -13.59 10.03
CA LEU A 132 -22.26 -13.44 9.30
C LEU A 132 -22.17 -14.36 8.07
N ARG A 133 -22.72 -15.57 8.13
CA ARG A 133 -22.83 -16.46 6.96
C ARG A 133 -23.76 -15.88 5.90
N GLN A 134 -24.96 -15.44 6.27
CA GLN A 134 -25.90 -14.79 5.34
C GLN A 134 -25.30 -13.54 4.67
N SER A 135 -24.59 -12.71 5.45
CA SER A 135 -23.88 -11.53 4.93
C SER A 135 -22.76 -11.91 3.95
N LYS A 136 -21.96 -12.94 4.26
CA LYS A 136 -20.94 -13.47 3.35
C LYS A 136 -21.53 -13.99 2.04
N ASP A 137 -22.65 -14.72 2.11
CA ASP A 137 -23.28 -15.30 0.92
C ASP A 137 -23.89 -14.20 0.03
N GLN A 138 -24.49 -13.16 0.62
CA GLN A 138 -24.93 -11.95 -0.10
C GLN A 138 -23.76 -11.24 -0.79
N LEU A 139 -22.61 -11.07 -0.10
CA LEU A 139 -21.40 -10.48 -0.68
C LEU A 139 -20.83 -11.32 -1.83
N HIS A 140 -20.86 -12.66 -1.75
CA HIS A 140 -20.46 -13.52 -2.87
C HIS A 140 -21.39 -13.37 -4.09
N CYS A 141 -22.70 -13.32 -3.88
CA CYS A 141 -23.66 -13.07 -4.96
C CYS A 141 -23.46 -11.69 -5.62
N ALA A 142 -23.30 -10.64 -4.81
CA ALA A 142 -23.03 -9.29 -5.30
C ALA A 142 -21.70 -9.20 -6.07
N HIS A 143 -20.63 -9.85 -5.57
CA HIS A 143 -19.34 -9.89 -6.24
C HIS A 143 -19.41 -10.66 -7.56
N HIS A 144 -20.12 -11.79 -7.64
CA HIS A 144 -20.26 -12.51 -8.89
C HIS A 144 -21.03 -11.69 -9.94
N ALA A 145 -22.08 -10.95 -9.53
CA ALA A 145 -22.81 -10.05 -10.40
C ALA A 145 -21.95 -8.89 -10.93
N THR A 146 -21.09 -8.27 -10.10
CA THR A 146 -20.17 -7.21 -10.57
C THR A 146 -19.08 -7.76 -11.50
N THR A 147 -18.57 -8.97 -11.25
CA THR A 147 -17.63 -9.63 -12.17
C THR A 147 -18.27 -9.93 -13.53
N GLN A 148 -19.50 -10.44 -13.58
CA GLN A 148 -20.23 -10.64 -14.84
C GLN A 148 -20.49 -9.32 -15.59
N GLN A 149 -20.77 -8.22 -14.88
CA GLN A 149 -20.88 -6.88 -15.50
C GLN A 149 -19.53 -6.37 -16.05
N LEU A 150 -18.43 -6.64 -15.34
CA LEU A 150 -17.08 -6.28 -15.79
C LEU A 150 -16.68 -7.08 -17.05
N GLU A 151 -16.92 -8.39 -17.07
CA GLU A 151 -16.70 -9.25 -18.24
C GLU A 151 -17.55 -8.80 -19.44
N SER A 152 -18.83 -8.50 -19.21
CA SER A 152 -19.74 -7.98 -20.25
C SER A 152 -19.29 -6.63 -20.83
N THR A 153 -18.86 -5.69 -19.97
CA THR A 153 -18.35 -4.38 -20.44
C THR A 153 -16.97 -4.47 -21.09
N GLN A 154 -16.10 -5.39 -20.67
CA GLN A 154 -14.85 -5.70 -21.38
C GLN A 154 -15.13 -6.33 -22.76
N ALA A 155 -16.08 -7.24 -22.86
CA ALA A 155 -16.50 -7.83 -24.13
C ALA A 155 -17.10 -6.78 -25.08
N GLN A 156 -17.94 -5.86 -24.57
CA GLN A 156 -18.45 -4.72 -25.33
C GLN A 156 -17.33 -3.77 -25.77
N MET A 157 -16.35 -3.49 -24.91
CA MET A 157 -15.18 -2.66 -25.27
C MET A 157 -14.31 -3.33 -26.33
N LEU A 158 -14.12 -4.65 -26.26
CA LEU A 158 -13.42 -5.43 -27.29
C LEU A 158 -14.18 -5.42 -28.63
N ALA A 159 -15.50 -5.64 -28.60
CA ALA A 159 -16.34 -5.56 -29.78
C ALA A 159 -16.34 -4.15 -30.40
N LEU A 160 -16.36 -3.09 -29.59
CA LEU A 160 -16.22 -1.71 -30.07
C LEU A 160 -14.83 -1.43 -30.64
N LYS A 161 -13.75 -1.90 -30.00
CA LYS A 161 -12.38 -1.78 -30.54
C LYS A 161 -12.18 -2.53 -31.85
N GLN A 162 -12.76 -3.72 -31.99
CA GLN A 162 -12.76 -4.50 -33.23
C GLN A 162 -13.61 -3.83 -34.30
N SER A 163 -14.83 -3.38 -33.96
CA SER A 163 -15.73 -2.65 -34.85
C SER A 163 -15.06 -1.37 -35.39
N LEU A 164 -14.49 -0.53 -34.51
CA LEU A 164 -13.73 0.66 -34.89
C LEU A 164 -12.51 0.31 -35.76
N SER A 165 -11.78 -0.76 -35.43
CA SER A 165 -10.65 -1.24 -36.26
C SER A 165 -11.06 -1.83 -37.62
N SER A 166 -12.36 -2.05 -37.84
CA SER A 166 -12.95 -2.56 -39.10
C SER A 166 -13.79 -1.52 -39.86
N THR A 167 -14.10 -0.38 -39.24
CA THR A 167 -14.88 0.73 -39.83
C THR A 167 -14.04 1.98 -40.05
N LEU A 168 -12.92 2.13 -39.33
CA LEU A 168 -11.76 2.84 -39.88
C LEU A 168 -11.17 1.97 -40.99
N ASP A 169 -11.54 2.27 -42.23
CA ASP A 169 -10.78 1.85 -43.40
C ASP A 169 -9.32 2.28 -43.21
N ARG A 170 -8.47 1.30 -42.88
CA ARG A 170 -7.01 1.46 -42.80
C ARG A 170 -6.43 1.62 -44.20
N SER A 171 -6.74 2.76 -44.78
CA SER A 171 -5.93 3.43 -45.77
C SER A 171 -4.46 3.36 -45.33
N ASN A 172 -3.61 2.79 -46.19
CA ASN A 172 -2.24 2.37 -45.85
C ASN A 172 -1.27 3.56 -45.82
N PHE A 173 -1.57 4.56 -45.00
CA PHE A 173 -0.69 5.68 -44.70
C PHE A 173 0.42 5.24 -43.72
N ARG A 174 1.59 5.89 -43.81
CA ARG A 174 2.75 5.62 -42.94
C ARG A 174 2.54 6.22 -41.55
N THR A 175 3.01 5.56 -40.49
CA THR A 175 2.88 6.12 -39.13
C THR A 175 3.87 7.27 -38.88
N ASP A 176 3.67 8.00 -37.78
CA ASP A 176 4.62 9.02 -37.31
C ASP A 176 6.05 8.45 -37.19
N GLU A 177 6.21 7.21 -36.71
CA GLU A 177 7.50 6.54 -36.56
C GLU A 177 8.14 6.14 -37.91
N ASP A 178 7.34 5.81 -38.92
CA ASP A 178 7.85 5.48 -40.26
C ASP A 178 8.33 6.72 -41.01
N ILE A 179 7.54 7.81 -40.93
CA ILE A 179 7.90 9.10 -41.52
C ILE A 179 9.12 9.69 -40.79
N LYS A 180 9.17 9.57 -39.45
CA LYS A 180 10.34 9.91 -38.64
C LYS A 180 11.59 9.16 -39.11
N ARG A 181 11.51 7.84 -39.25
CA ARG A 181 12.65 7.00 -39.64
C ARG A 181 13.18 7.39 -41.02
N GLU A 182 12.31 7.69 -41.98
CA GLU A 182 12.71 8.16 -43.30
C GLU A 182 13.42 9.52 -43.27
N LEU A 183 13.01 10.42 -42.36
CA LEU A 183 13.63 11.73 -42.15
C LEU A 183 14.95 11.65 -41.37
N ASP A 184 15.04 10.83 -40.32
CA ASP A 184 16.27 10.61 -39.53
C ASP A 184 17.33 9.87 -40.40
N ASP A 185 16.92 8.92 -41.24
CA ASP A 185 17.80 8.34 -42.26
C ASP A 185 18.29 9.39 -43.29
N LEU A 186 17.39 10.27 -43.77
CA LEU A 186 17.74 11.35 -44.70
C LEU A 186 18.75 12.33 -44.09
N PHE A 187 18.62 12.62 -42.78
CA PHE A 187 19.64 13.36 -42.03
C PHE A 187 21.00 12.66 -42.08
N HIS A 188 21.06 11.34 -41.86
CA HIS A 188 22.32 10.58 -41.92
C HIS A 188 22.91 10.48 -43.33
N ASP A 189 22.08 10.33 -44.36
CA ASP A 189 22.51 10.39 -45.77
C ASP A 189 23.15 11.76 -46.08
N ILE A 190 22.51 12.86 -45.67
CA ILE A 190 23.00 14.23 -45.84
C ILE A 190 24.26 14.50 -45.01
N GLN A 191 24.34 14.00 -43.78
CA GLN A 191 25.53 14.10 -42.92
C GLN A 191 26.74 13.37 -43.54
N SER A 192 26.53 12.16 -44.03
CA SER A 192 27.54 11.33 -44.69
C SER A 192 28.04 11.98 -45.99
N TRP A 193 27.12 12.56 -46.77
CA TRP A 193 27.47 13.34 -47.96
C TRP A 193 28.22 14.62 -47.62
N ALA A 194 27.78 15.41 -46.63
CA ALA A 194 28.44 16.65 -46.21
C ALA A 194 29.88 16.39 -45.70
N LEU A 195 30.09 15.33 -44.91
CA LEU A 195 31.42 14.88 -44.50
C LEU A 195 32.30 14.43 -45.68
N SER A 196 31.70 13.88 -46.74
CA SER A 196 32.40 13.47 -47.96
C SER A 196 32.73 14.67 -48.86
N ALA A 197 31.82 15.64 -48.95
CA ALA A 197 31.99 16.90 -49.63
C ALA A 197 33.10 17.75 -49.00
N LEU A 198 33.11 17.91 -47.67
CA LEU A 198 34.14 18.64 -46.92
C LEU A 198 35.55 18.06 -47.06
N ARG A 199 35.68 16.76 -47.36
CA ARG A 199 36.98 16.11 -47.63
C ARG A 199 37.47 16.28 -49.07
N ALA A 200 36.55 16.50 -50.01
CA ALA A 200 36.83 16.55 -51.44
C ALA A 200 36.98 18.00 -51.95
N LEU A 201 36.14 18.90 -51.46
CA LEU A 201 36.36 20.34 -51.53
C LEU A 201 37.56 20.67 -50.64
N LYS A 202 38.58 21.32 -51.21
CA LYS A 202 39.68 21.88 -50.41
C LYS A 202 39.21 23.23 -49.85
N TRP A 203 38.46 23.19 -48.76
CA TRP A 203 38.12 24.41 -48.02
C TRP A 203 39.40 25.05 -47.50
N ASP A 204 39.56 26.34 -47.75
CA ASP A 204 40.63 27.15 -47.18
C ASP A 204 40.21 27.57 -45.75
N ASP A 205 41.06 27.30 -44.76
CA ASP A 205 40.79 27.66 -43.37
C ASP A 205 40.74 29.21 -43.18
N GLY A 206 41.22 30.00 -44.15
CA GLY A 206 41.10 31.47 -44.19
C GLY A 206 39.91 32.01 -45.00
N MET A 207 39.02 31.16 -45.50
CA MET A 207 37.97 31.56 -46.45
C MET A 207 36.84 32.36 -45.80
N LYS A 208 36.82 33.68 -46.02
CA LYS A 208 35.67 34.54 -45.68
C LYS A 208 34.50 34.22 -46.62
N VAL A 209 33.41 33.71 -46.07
CA VAL A 209 32.14 33.57 -46.81
C VAL A 209 31.57 34.95 -47.10
N ALA A 210 31.06 35.17 -48.32
CA ALA A 210 30.57 36.48 -48.75
C ALA A 210 29.36 36.98 -47.94
N ASP A 211 29.34 38.28 -47.64
CA ASP A 211 28.27 38.96 -46.88
C ASP A 211 26.87 38.85 -47.53
N GLU A 212 26.81 38.46 -48.80
CA GLU A 212 25.59 38.31 -49.59
C GLU A 212 24.66 37.19 -49.08
N LEU A 213 25.17 36.21 -48.31
CA LEU A 213 24.39 35.10 -47.75
C LEU A 213 23.58 35.48 -46.50
N HIS A 214 23.04 36.70 -46.46
CA HIS A 214 22.18 37.21 -45.39
C HIS A 214 21.03 36.26 -44.97
N TRP A 215 20.50 35.45 -45.90
CA TRP A 215 19.48 34.41 -45.65
C TRP A 215 20.00 33.23 -44.80
N ILE A 216 21.28 32.85 -44.94
CA ILE A 216 21.88 31.76 -44.16
C ILE A 216 22.01 32.16 -42.68
N ARG A 217 22.23 33.46 -42.41
CA ARG A 217 22.58 34.02 -41.10
C ARG A 217 21.54 33.77 -40.00
N GLU A 218 20.26 33.63 -40.34
CA GLU A 218 19.20 33.32 -39.36
C GLU A 218 19.37 31.91 -38.79
N SER A 219 19.70 30.93 -39.64
CA SER A 219 19.93 29.54 -39.23
C SER A 219 21.39 29.27 -38.82
N LEU A 220 22.35 29.99 -39.41
CA LEU A 220 23.80 29.81 -39.22
C LEU A 220 24.51 31.16 -38.97
N PRO A 221 24.35 31.77 -37.78
CA PRO A 221 24.88 33.10 -37.48
C PRO A 221 26.40 33.26 -37.66
N PHE A 222 27.18 32.21 -37.44
CA PHE A 222 28.65 32.23 -37.50
C PHE A 222 29.23 31.82 -38.86
N TYR A 223 28.42 31.81 -39.93
CA TYR A 223 28.84 31.33 -41.25
C TYR A 223 30.07 32.06 -41.82
N SER A 224 30.19 33.37 -41.60
CA SER A 224 31.31 34.20 -42.03
C SER A 224 32.49 34.21 -41.04
N GLU A 225 32.27 33.78 -39.79
CA GLU A 225 33.21 33.88 -38.66
C GLU A 225 33.39 32.53 -37.95
N SER A 226 33.44 31.44 -38.72
CA SER A 226 33.40 30.04 -38.22
C SER A 226 34.51 29.65 -37.21
N GLY A 227 35.56 30.46 -37.08
CA GLY A 227 36.59 30.33 -36.04
C GLY A 227 36.16 30.77 -34.64
N GLN A 228 35.06 31.52 -34.50
CA GLN A 228 34.48 31.88 -33.19
C GLN A 228 33.64 30.75 -32.58
N TYR A 229 33.19 29.78 -33.37
CA TYR A 229 32.37 28.69 -32.87
C TYR A 229 33.19 27.71 -32.02
N GLN A 230 32.81 27.56 -30.75
CA GLN A 230 33.49 26.71 -29.75
C GLN A 230 33.74 25.26 -30.20
N GLY A 231 32.85 24.68 -31.02
CA GLY A 231 33.00 23.32 -31.56
C GLY A 231 33.87 23.21 -32.82
N GLY A 232 34.53 24.29 -33.24
CA GLY A 232 35.52 24.35 -34.32
C GLY A 232 34.95 24.49 -35.72
N ALA A 233 35.65 25.27 -36.57
CA ALA A 233 35.23 25.62 -37.93
C ALA A 233 34.82 24.42 -38.79
N LYS A 234 35.52 23.29 -38.70
CA LYS A 234 35.20 22.07 -39.47
C LYS A 234 33.85 21.44 -39.10
N LYS A 235 33.41 21.54 -37.83
CA LYS A 235 32.04 21.11 -37.45
C LYS A 235 31.00 22.07 -38.04
N TYR A 236 31.30 23.37 -38.04
CA TYR A 236 30.42 24.40 -38.62
C TYR A 236 30.30 24.29 -40.15
N MET A 237 31.39 23.98 -40.87
CA MET A 237 31.38 23.75 -42.32
C MET A 237 30.53 22.53 -42.72
N VAL A 238 30.47 21.48 -41.89
CA VAL A 238 29.51 20.38 -42.09
C VAL A 238 28.07 20.90 -41.96
N SER A 239 27.76 21.68 -40.91
CA SER A 239 26.41 22.27 -40.73
C SER A 239 26.02 23.21 -41.88
N ILE A 240 26.97 23.98 -42.45
CA ILE A 240 26.75 24.78 -43.68
C ILE A 240 26.36 23.85 -44.84
N LEU A 241 27.16 22.83 -45.14
CA LEU A 241 26.88 21.87 -46.22
C LEU A 241 25.54 21.14 -46.04
N MET A 242 25.19 20.76 -44.81
CA MET A 242 23.91 20.12 -44.49
C MET A 242 22.72 21.09 -44.67
N PHE A 243 22.83 22.33 -44.18
CA PHE A 243 21.80 23.35 -44.35
C PHE A 243 21.58 23.71 -45.83
N SER A 244 22.65 23.97 -46.59
CA SER A 244 22.57 24.23 -48.04
C SER A 244 22.02 23.04 -48.84
N THR A 245 22.01 21.84 -48.27
CA THR A 245 21.37 20.65 -48.86
C THR A 245 19.87 20.59 -48.53
N ILE A 246 19.48 20.82 -47.28
CA ILE A 246 18.09 20.62 -46.85
C ILE A 246 17.20 21.86 -47.02
N ALA A 247 17.76 23.08 -47.03
CA ALA A 247 16.99 24.32 -47.14
C ALA A 247 16.11 24.41 -48.41
N PRO A 248 16.57 24.02 -49.64
CA PRO A 248 15.71 23.94 -50.81
C PRO A 248 14.49 23.02 -50.62
N VAL A 249 14.68 21.89 -49.93
CA VAL A 249 13.62 20.89 -49.66
C VAL A 249 12.59 21.43 -48.68
N VAL A 250 13.04 22.10 -47.61
CA VAL A 250 12.13 22.72 -46.61
C VAL A 250 11.32 23.83 -47.25
N LYS A 251 11.96 24.75 -47.98
CA LYS A 251 11.29 25.83 -48.69
C LYS A 251 10.22 25.31 -49.67
N MET A 252 10.53 24.25 -50.43
CA MET A 252 9.57 23.64 -51.36
C MET A 252 8.33 23.07 -50.65
N HIS A 253 8.50 22.56 -49.43
CA HIS A 253 7.41 22.08 -48.59
C HIS A 253 6.54 23.24 -48.05
N GLU A 254 7.20 24.28 -47.53
CA GLU A 254 6.57 25.49 -46.98
C GLU A 254 5.78 26.28 -48.05
N ASP A 255 6.38 26.51 -49.22
CA ASP A 255 5.73 27.19 -50.36
C ASP A 255 4.72 26.27 -51.12
N HIS A 256 4.56 25.00 -50.70
CA HIS A 256 3.73 23.96 -51.34
C HIS A 256 4.04 23.69 -52.83
N LEU A 257 5.29 23.89 -53.25
CA LEU A 257 5.75 23.85 -54.64
C LEU A 257 6.13 22.45 -55.16
N THR A 258 5.98 21.40 -54.35
CA THR A 258 6.43 20.02 -54.62
C THR A 258 6.08 19.53 -56.05
N PHE A 259 4.92 19.88 -56.58
CA PHE A 259 4.50 19.49 -57.94
C PHE A 259 4.57 20.63 -58.97
N GLN A 260 4.85 21.87 -58.56
CA GLN A 260 4.92 22.99 -59.51
C GLN A 260 6.16 22.93 -60.42
N LEU A 261 7.22 22.20 -60.05
CA LEU A 261 8.41 22.10 -60.90
C LEU A 261 8.22 21.28 -62.18
N CYS A 262 7.28 20.34 -62.21
CA CYS A 262 6.89 19.60 -63.43
C CYS A 262 5.87 20.37 -64.29
N ALA A 263 5.53 21.62 -63.93
CA ALA A 263 4.63 22.48 -64.71
C ALA A 263 5.23 22.99 -66.04
N SER A 264 6.54 22.81 -66.27
CA SER A 264 7.19 23.10 -67.55
C SER A 264 6.71 22.16 -68.67
N GLU A 265 6.46 20.89 -68.35
CA GLU A 265 5.95 19.87 -69.29
C GLU A 265 4.43 19.74 -69.20
N GLN A 266 3.86 19.79 -67.99
CA GLN A 266 2.43 19.55 -67.75
C GLN A 266 1.81 20.48 -66.69
N PRO A 267 1.64 21.78 -67.00
CA PRO A 267 1.20 22.79 -66.03
C PRO A 267 -0.17 22.53 -65.40
N GLY A 268 -1.10 21.90 -66.14
CA GLY A 268 -2.43 21.58 -65.61
C GLY A 268 -2.41 20.56 -64.47
N LEU A 269 -1.71 19.44 -64.65
CA LEU A 269 -1.68 18.35 -63.67
C LEU A 269 -0.83 18.72 -62.43
N ALA A 270 0.31 19.37 -62.67
CA ALA A 270 1.13 20.01 -61.64
C ALA A 270 0.31 21.01 -60.81
N GLY A 271 -0.42 21.91 -61.49
CA GLY A 271 -1.26 22.92 -60.88
C GLY A 271 -2.40 22.35 -60.03
N CYS A 272 -3.00 21.21 -60.42
CA CYS A 272 -4.01 20.53 -59.62
C CYS A 272 -3.45 19.97 -58.30
N LEU A 273 -2.25 19.38 -58.30
CA LEU A 273 -1.68 18.75 -57.10
C LEU A 273 -1.03 19.72 -56.13
N SER A 274 -0.64 20.92 -56.59
CA SER A 274 -0.13 22.01 -55.72
C SER A 274 -1.17 23.08 -55.38
N GLN A 275 -2.48 22.79 -55.43
CA GLN A 275 -3.51 23.72 -54.97
C GLN A 275 -3.53 23.83 -53.44
N ALA A 276 -3.30 25.04 -52.93
CA ALA A 276 -3.55 25.39 -51.54
C ALA A 276 -5.03 25.19 -51.17
N ARG A 277 -5.31 24.79 -49.92
CA ARG A 277 -6.68 24.52 -49.44
C ARG A 277 -7.57 25.77 -49.56
N PRO A 278 -8.70 25.71 -50.29
CA PRO A 278 -9.67 26.81 -50.32
C PRO A 278 -10.26 27.10 -48.94
N GLU A 279 -10.51 28.36 -48.63
CA GLU A 279 -10.95 28.80 -47.29
C GLU A 279 -12.21 28.06 -46.81
N ASN A 280 -13.17 27.86 -47.71
CA ASN A 280 -14.48 27.26 -47.47
C ASN A 280 -14.50 25.71 -47.44
N VAL A 281 -13.34 25.04 -47.57
CA VAL A 281 -13.24 23.57 -47.64
C VAL A 281 -12.52 23.04 -46.40
N THR A 282 -13.03 21.97 -45.77
CA THR A 282 -12.37 21.42 -44.57
C THR A 282 -11.02 20.80 -44.94
N PHE A 283 -10.13 20.63 -43.96
CA PHE A 283 -8.82 20.04 -44.22
C PHE A 283 -8.94 18.56 -44.66
N ALA A 284 -9.87 17.82 -44.06
CA ALA A 284 -10.14 16.43 -44.43
C ALA A 284 -10.68 16.31 -45.86
N ASP A 285 -11.67 17.13 -46.24
CA ASP A 285 -12.24 17.12 -47.61
C ASP A 285 -11.18 17.47 -48.66
N TRP A 286 -10.33 18.47 -48.38
CA TRP A 286 -9.25 18.87 -49.28
C TRP A 286 -8.18 17.77 -49.41
N LYS A 287 -7.76 17.12 -48.31
CA LYS A 287 -6.83 15.98 -48.37
C LYS A 287 -7.44 14.79 -49.12
N ALA A 288 -8.71 14.47 -48.90
CA ALA A 288 -9.40 13.40 -49.61
C ALA A 288 -9.49 13.71 -51.12
N TRP A 289 -9.88 14.93 -51.50
CA TRP A 289 -9.87 15.40 -52.89
C TRP A 289 -8.47 15.35 -53.52
N LEU A 290 -7.43 15.76 -52.80
CA LEU A 290 -6.05 15.79 -53.25
C LEU A 290 -5.50 14.38 -53.50
N VAL A 291 -5.76 13.43 -52.60
CA VAL A 291 -5.42 12.01 -52.80
C VAL A 291 -6.17 11.42 -54.00
N THR A 292 -7.48 11.64 -54.08
CA THR A 292 -8.32 11.19 -55.22
C THR A 292 -7.81 11.73 -56.55
N THR A 293 -7.43 13.00 -56.60
CA THR A 293 -6.90 13.67 -57.80
C THR A 293 -5.55 13.08 -58.20
N LYS A 294 -4.66 12.80 -57.24
CA LYS A 294 -3.38 12.12 -57.48
C LYS A 294 -3.58 10.70 -58.01
N ASP A 295 -4.53 9.94 -57.47
CA ASP A 295 -4.82 8.57 -57.94
C ASP A 295 -5.44 8.58 -59.36
N MET A 296 -6.30 9.56 -59.67
CA MET A 296 -6.80 9.76 -61.05
C MET A 296 -5.69 10.15 -62.04
N ILE A 297 -4.74 11.02 -61.63
CA ILE A 297 -3.59 11.41 -62.45
C ILE A 297 -2.67 10.20 -62.69
N LEU A 298 -2.37 9.41 -61.67
CA LEU A 298 -1.54 8.20 -61.80
C LEU A 298 -2.20 7.10 -62.65
N ALA A 299 -3.53 6.98 -62.62
CA ALA A 299 -4.26 6.06 -63.49
C ALA A 299 -4.18 6.46 -64.98
N ALA A 300 -4.06 7.75 -65.28
CA ALA A 300 -3.87 8.26 -66.65
C ALA A 300 -2.38 8.29 -67.07
N GLN A 301 -1.47 8.58 -66.14
CA GLN A 301 -0.03 8.75 -66.38
C GLN A 301 0.80 8.23 -65.19
N PRO A 302 1.11 6.92 -65.14
CA PRO A 302 1.79 6.30 -64.01
C PRO A 302 3.17 6.91 -63.67
N THR A 303 3.89 7.44 -64.67
CA THR A 303 5.23 8.02 -64.51
C THR A 303 5.22 9.48 -64.04
N PHE A 304 4.05 10.10 -63.83
CA PHE A 304 3.94 11.54 -63.51
C PHE A 304 4.80 11.94 -62.30
N ILE A 305 4.74 11.16 -61.22
CA ILE A 305 5.50 11.43 -59.99
C ILE A 305 7.01 11.24 -60.20
N GLU A 306 7.44 10.33 -61.07
CA GLU A 306 8.86 10.10 -61.41
C GLU A 306 9.44 11.24 -62.27
N GLN A 307 8.62 11.82 -63.15
CA GLN A 307 8.95 13.02 -63.92
C GLN A 307 9.09 14.23 -63.00
N CYS A 308 8.17 14.41 -62.05
CA CYS A 308 8.27 15.43 -61.01
C CYS A 308 9.49 15.23 -60.09
N GLU A 309 9.81 14.00 -59.70
CA GLU A 309 11.03 13.68 -58.94
C GLU A 309 12.28 14.10 -59.71
N THR A 310 12.35 13.78 -61.01
CA THR A 310 13.49 14.12 -61.86
C THR A 310 13.66 15.65 -61.99
N ALA A 311 12.56 16.39 -62.18
CA ALA A 311 12.57 17.85 -62.22
C ALA A 311 12.99 18.48 -60.88
N ALA A 312 12.44 17.98 -59.76
CA ALA A 312 12.78 18.45 -58.43
C ALA A 312 14.23 18.18 -58.06
N VAL A 313 14.75 16.97 -58.33
CA VAL A 313 16.17 16.62 -58.12
C VAL A 313 17.09 17.58 -58.87
N HIS A 314 16.78 17.92 -60.13
CA HIS A 314 17.59 18.86 -60.90
C HIS A 314 17.57 20.28 -60.32
N VAL A 315 16.40 20.78 -59.88
CA VAL A 315 16.30 22.11 -59.25
C VAL A 315 17.01 22.14 -57.91
N PHE A 316 16.81 21.16 -57.03
CA PHE A 316 17.51 21.06 -55.75
C PHE A 316 19.04 20.97 -55.92
N GLN A 317 19.52 20.16 -56.89
CA GLN A 317 20.95 20.12 -57.23
C GLN A 317 21.47 21.47 -57.70
N LYS A 318 20.71 22.20 -58.54
CA LYS A 318 21.10 23.52 -59.00
C LYS A 318 21.13 24.53 -57.87
N GLU A 319 20.11 24.60 -57.01
CA GLU A 319 20.09 25.56 -55.89
C GLU A 319 21.25 25.31 -54.92
N THR A 320 21.55 24.04 -54.57
CA THR A 320 22.70 23.74 -53.70
C THR A 320 24.05 23.94 -54.40
N ASP A 321 24.17 23.66 -55.69
CA ASP A 321 25.37 23.99 -56.47
C ASP A 321 25.62 25.51 -56.50
N ASP A 322 24.58 26.31 -56.74
CA ASP A 322 24.63 27.78 -56.77
C ASP A 322 24.97 28.35 -55.36
N MET A 323 24.28 27.88 -54.30
CA MET A 323 24.55 28.25 -52.91
C MET A 323 26.00 27.93 -52.50
N ILE A 324 26.49 26.74 -52.85
CA ILE A 324 27.86 26.33 -52.50
C ILE A 324 28.88 27.06 -53.37
N ALA A 325 28.58 27.43 -54.62
CA ALA A 325 29.47 28.25 -55.45
C ALA A 325 29.67 29.67 -54.88
N THR A 326 28.66 30.27 -54.24
CA THR A 326 28.79 31.54 -53.48
C THR A 326 29.68 31.40 -52.23
N ILE A 327 29.84 30.17 -51.72
CA ILE A 327 30.67 29.86 -50.56
C ILE A 327 32.09 29.50 -51.02
N ASN A 328 32.24 28.39 -51.74
CA ASN A 328 33.50 27.85 -52.25
C ASN A 328 33.44 27.74 -53.78
N ALA A 329 34.34 28.44 -54.48
CA ALA A 329 34.40 28.48 -55.94
C ALA A 329 34.74 27.12 -56.63
N THR A 330 34.94 26.05 -55.85
CA THR A 330 35.21 24.69 -56.36
C THR A 330 33.89 23.93 -56.58
N PRO A 331 33.47 23.65 -57.83
CA PRO A 331 32.23 22.91 -58.09
C PRO A 331 32.33 21.44 -57.68
N PHE A 332 31.21 20.83 -57.30
CA PHE A 332 31.16 19.42 -56.91
C PHE A 332 31.53 18.47 -58.06
N GLY A 333 32.45 17.54 -57.76
CA GLY A 333 32.79 16.45 -58.68
C GLY A 333 31.59 15.53 -58.96
N PRO A 334 31.55 14.84 -60.13
CA PRO A 334 30.36 14.14 -60.62
C PRO A 334 29.87 13.02 -59.69
N ASN A 335 30.75 12.43 -58.87
CA ASN A 335 30.36 11.43 -57.88
C ASN A 335 29.62 12.03 -56.68
N LEU A 336 29.98 13.25 -56.25
CA LEU A 336 29.25 13.97 -55.19
C LEU A 336 27.88 14.43 -55.69
N ARG A 337 27.80 15.02 -56.91
CA ARG A 337 26.53 15.36 -57.56
C ARG A 337 25.62 14.14 -57.72
N ARG A 338 26.14 13.00 -58.19
CA ARG A 338 25.35 11.75 -58.31
C ARG A 338 24.83 11.27 -56.96
N SER A 339 25.62 11.39 -55.89
CA SER A 339 25.13 11.00 -54.55
C SER A 339 24.09 12.00 -53.99
N LEU A 340 24.29 13.30 -54.22
CA LEU A 340 23.33 14.36 -53.89
C LEU A 340 21.99 14.16 -54.62
N GLY A 341 22.02 13.69 -55.88
CA GLY A 341 20.79 13.37 -56.62
C GLY A 341 19.98 12.22 -56.00
N ARG A 342 20.64 11.23 -55.38
CA ARG A 342 19.95 10.15 -54.63
C ARG A 342 19.34 10.66 -53.33
N ILE A 343 20.02 11.58 -52.66
CA ILE A 343 19.51 12.28 -51.47
C ILE A 343 18.24 13.05 -51.83
N TYR A 344 18.24 13.78 -52.95
CA TYR A 344 17.06 14.52 -53.40
C TYR A 344 15.93 13.64 -53.92
N SER A 345 16.21 12.50 -54.54
CA SER A 345 15.21 11.47 -54.86
C SER A 345 14.50 11.00 -53.59
N ARG A 346 15.26 10.73 -52.51
CA ARG A 346 14.70 10.37 -51.20
C ARG A 346 13.90 11.52 -50.58
N ALA A 347 14.46 12.73 -50.57
CA ALA A 347 13.83 13.92 -50.00
C ALA A 347 12.50 14.26 -50.70
N PHE A 348 12.45 14.18 -52.03
CA PHE A 348 11.23 14.37 -52.81
C PHE A 348 10.16 13.33 -52.45
N ARG A 349 10.52 12.05 -52.31
CA ARG A 349 9.57 11.00 -51.90
C ARG A 349 9.02 11.20 -50.49
N LEU A 350 9.82 11.77 -49.58
CA LEU A 350 9.35 12.23 -48.28
C LEU A 350 8.36 13.40 -48.46
N LEU A 351 8.66 14.43 -49.25
CA LEU A 351 7.71 15.53 -49.52
C LEU A 351 6.39 15.03 -50.13
N VAL A 352 6.43 14.13 -51.11
CA VAL A 352 5.26 13.45 -51.68
C VAL A 352 4.45 12.74 -50.59
N THR A 353 5.13 12.05 -49.67
CA THR A 353 4.50 11.36 -48.54
C THR A 353 3.82 12.34 -47.59
N LEU A 354 4.50 13.43 -47.17
CA LEU A 354 3.91 14.45 -46.28
C LEU A 354 2.72 15.17 -46.94
N HIS A 355 2.83 15.47 -48.25
CA HIS A 355 1.80 16.18 -49.01
C HIS A 355 0.49 15.38 -49.12
N PHE A 356 0.57 14.08 -49.39
CA PHE A 356 -0.59 13.20 -49.52
C PHE A 356 -1.03 12.50 -48.23
N HIS A 357 -0.30 12.64 -47.12
CA HIS A 357 -0.74 12.14 -45.82
C HIS A 357 -2.02 12.85 -45.34
N PRO A 358 -2.98 12.19 -44.67
CA PRO A 358 -4.20 12.86 -44.18
C PRO A 358 -3.94 13.86 -43.03
N ALA A 359 -2.81 13.73 -42.32
CA ALA A 359 -2.35 14.69 -41.31
C ALA A 359 -1.68 15.94 -41.94
N ASP A 360 -1.51 17.00 -41.14
CA ASP A 360 -0.74 18.21 -41.49
C ASP A 360 0.66 18.11 -40.87
N TYR A 361 1.66 17.84 -41.70
CA TYR A 361 3.07 17.86 -41.31
C TYR A 361 3.80 19.04 -41.91
N ARG A 362 4.72 19.63 -41.14
CA ARG A 362 5.61 20.70 -41.60
C ARG A 362 7.05 20.36 -41.24
N LEU A 363 7.94 20.53 -42.21
CA LEU A 363 9.37 20.66 -41.95
C LEU A 363 9.63 22.10 -41.51
N ALA A 364 10.26 22.30 -40.36
CA ALA A 364 10.53 23.63 -39.82
C ALA A 364 11.96 23.72 -39.27
N ILE A 365 12.77 24.64 -39.79
CA ILE A 365 14.11 24.93 -39.24
C ILE A 365 13.97 26.10 -38.25
N PRO A 366 14.26 25.92 -36.95
CA PRO A 366 14.21 27.03 -36.00
C PRO A 366 15.33 28.02 -36.29
N SER A 367 15.03 29.33 -36.24
CA SER A 367 16.10 30.34 -36.30
C SER A 367 17.07 30.15 -35.13
N ALA A 368 18.36 30.26 -35.41
CA ALA A 368 19.42 30.35 -34.41
C ALA A 368 19.69 31.80 -34.00
N TRP A 369 19.30 32.80 -34.81
CA TRP A 369 19.57 34.22 -34.59
C TRP A 369 18.33 35.11 -34.76
N ASP A 370 18.01 35.88 -33.74
CA ASP A 370 17.01 36.95 -33.81
C ASP A 370 17.64 38.22 -34.40
N ARG A 371 17.21 38.62 -35.60
CA ARG A 371 17.68 39.85 -36.25
C ARG A 371 17.22 41.14 -35.54
N ALA A 372 16.07 41.12 -34.86
CA ALA A 372 15.52 42.29 -34.19
C ALA A 372 16.12 42.49 -32.79
N ALA A 373 16.27 41.41 -32.02
CA ALA A 373 16.96 41.44 -30.72
C ALA A 373 18.49 41.41 -30.85
N SER A 374 19.03 41.07 -32.03
CA SER A 374 20.47 40.90 -32.30
C SER A 374 21.15 39.94 -31.32
N CYS A 375 20.51 38.79 -31.09
CA CYS A 375 20.99 37.75 -30.18
C CYS A 375 20.73 36.34 -30.73
N LEU A 376 21.35 35.34 -30.12
CA LEU A 376 21.08 33.94 -30.41
C LEU A 376 19.78 33.49 -29.72
N HIS A 377 19.01 32.62 -30.36
CA HIS A 377 17.90 31.94 -29.69
C HIS A 377 18.43 30.93 -28.67
N ARG A 378 17.78 30.85 -27.51
CA ARG A 378 18.11 29.87 -26.45
C ARG A 378 17.67 28.47 -26.88
N PHE A 379 18.49 27.47 -26.61
CA PHE A 379 18.22 26.06 -26.91
C PHE A 379 16.95 25.57 -26.19
N ASN A 380 16.11 24.81 -26.90
CA ASN A 380 14.87 24.23 -26.42
C ASN A 380 14.88 22.70 -26.61
N TYR A 381 15.29 21.99 -25.56
CA TYR A 381 15.36 20.52 -25.54
C TYR A 381 14.07 19.81 -26.00
N ASN A 382 12.89 20.42 -25.87
CA ASN A 382 11.64 19.80 -26.33
C ASN A 382 11.48 19.81 -27.87
N LYS A 383 12.13 20.75 -28.57
CA LYS A 383 12.02 20.93 -30.02
C LYS A 383 13.31 20.59 -30.78
N GLU A 384 14.45 20.63 -30.11
CA GLU A 384 15.78 20.58 -30.72
C GLU A 384 16.67 19.46 -30.13
N GLU A 385 17.61 18.97 -30.94
CA GLU A 385 18.51 17.85 -30.63
C GLU A 385 19.94 18.21 -31.05
N VAL A 386 20.89 18.12 -30.11
CA VAL A 386 22.27 18.57 -30.33
C VAL A 386 23.11 17.47 -30.96
N VAL A 387 23.61 17.71 -32.17
CA VAL A 387 24.30 16.68 -32.95
C VAL A 387 25.68 16.35 -32.38
N GLY A 388 25.86 15.07 -32.05
CA GLY A 388 27.08 14.52 -31.49
C GLY A 388 27.18 14.60 -29.97
N GLN A 389 26.05 14.59 -29.25
CA GLN A 389 26.00 14.36 -27.81
C GLN A 389 24.94 13.32 -27.47
N ASP A 390 25.31 12.31 -26.68
CA ASP A 390 24.42 11.20 -26.29
C ASP A 390 23.63 11.48 -25.00
N GLN A 391 23.92 12.60 -24.31
CA GLN A 391 23.28 13.01 -23.06
C GLN A 391 22.37 14.22 -23.28
N PRO A 392 21.22 14.31 -22.59
CA PRO A 392 20.35 15.48 -22.65
C PRO A 392 21.03 16.69 -22.00
N ILE A 393 21.01 17.83 -22.70
CA ILE A 393 21.60 19.08 -22.21
C ILE A 393 20.50 19.90 -21.54
N ASP A 394 20.59 20.05 -20.22
CA ASP A 394 19.76 20.95 -19.40
C ASP A 394 20.58 22.16 -18.91
N ASP A 395 21.36 22.75 -19.82
CA ASP A 395 22.10 23.99 -19.58
C ASP A 395 21.20 25.19 -19.91
N PRO A 396 20.79 26.01 -18.92
CA PRO A 396 19.95 27.19 -19.17
C PRO A 396 20.68 28.32 -19.91
N THR A 397 22.01 28.22 -20.09
CA THR A 397 22.86 29.17 -20.82
C THR A 397 23.26 28.68 -22.23
N ALA A 398 22.76 27.51 -22.65
CA ALA A 398 22.94 27.00 -24.01
C ALA A 398 22.11 27.80 -25.03
N HIS A 399 22.78 28.29 -26.06
CA HIS A 399 22.18 29.03 -27.18
C HIS A 399 22.47 28.33 -28.50
N LEU A 400 21.55 28.46 -29.46
CA LEU A 400 21.69 27.89 -30.80
C LEU A 400 22.82 28.59 -31.56
N ALA A 401 23.88 27.85 -31.88
CA ALA A 401 24.97 28.30 -32.74
C ALA A 401 24.72 27.97 -34.22
N ALA A 402 23.93 26.92 -34.48
CA ALA A 402 23.53 26.50 -35.83
C ALA A 402 22.26 25.65 -35.79
N SER A 403 21.30 25.95 -36.66
CA SER A 403 20.17 25.09 -37.00
C SER A 403 20.34 24.63 -38.44
N PHE A 404 20.51 23.32 -38.67
CA PHE A 404 20.93 22.82 -40.00
C PHE A 404 20.13 21.61 -40.50
N PHE A 405 19.10 21.20 -39.77
CA PHE A 405 18.13 20.21 -40.21
C PHE A 405 16.76 20.47 -39.55
N PRO A 406 15.64 20.36 -40.29
CA PRO A 406 14.31 20.69 -39.78
C PRO A 406 13.82 19.74 -38.69
N ALA A 407 12.97 20.27 -37.79
CA ALA A 407 12.01 19.46 -37.05
C ALA A 407 10.88 18.99 -37.97
N LEU A 408 10.28 17.85 -37.65
CA LEU A 408 9.02 17.40 -38.22
C LEU A 408 7.90 17.70 -37.23
N VAL A 409 7.04 18.67 -37.55
CA VAL A 409 5.96 19.16 -36.69
C VAL A 409 4.61 18.71 -37.25
N LYS A 410 3.80 18.06 -36.41
CA LYS A 410 2.43 17.63 -36.73
C LYS A 410 1.43 18.62 -36.15
N ALA A 411 0.66 19.28 -37.00
CA ALA A 411 -0.29 20.34 -36.64
C ALA A 411 -1.76 19.93 -36.76
N ARG A 412 -2.03 18.79 -37.42
CA ARG A 412 -3.34 18.13 -37.51
C ARG A 412 -3.18 16.61 -37.39
N ASN A 413 -4.20 15.93 -36.88
CA ASN A 413 -4.27 14.47 -36.89
C ASN A 413 -4.77 13.91 -38.24
N GLU A 414 -4.84 12.59 -38.35
CA GLU A 414 -5.32 11.83 -39.52
C GLU A 414 -6.81 12.10 -39.83
N GLN A 415 -7.57 12.63 -38.87
CA GLN A 415 -8.96 13.06 -39.03
C GLN A 415 -9.05 14.50 -39.57
N GLY A 416 -7.91 15.18 -39.76
CA GLY A 416 -7.82 16.58 -40.19
C GLY A 416 -8.15 17.60 -39.12
N GLU A 417 -8.38 17.19 -37.88
CA GLU A 417 -8.64 18.07 -36.73
C GLU A 417 -7.37 18.82 -36.33
N LYS A 418 -7.50 20.07 -35.85
CA LYS A 418 -6.34 20.83 -35.37
C LYS A 418 -5.95 20.35 -33.97
N ILE A 419 -4.69 19.95 -33.81
CA ILE A 419 -4.11 19.52 -32.54
C ILE A 419 -3.12 20.57 -32.01
N GLU A 420 -2.59 20.33 -30.80
CA GLU A 420 -1.38 21.01 -30.33
C GLU A 420 -0.16 20.53 -31.14
N GLU A 421 0.73 21.44 -31.52
CA GLU A 421 1.82 21.15 -32.46
C GLU A 421 2.83 20.15 -31.88
N THR A 422 2.76 18.91 -32.37
CA THR A 422 3.49 17.76 -31.84
C THR A 422 4.80 17.58 -32.59
N ILE A 423 5.93 17.53 -31.88
CA ILE A 423 7.26 17.32 -32.47
C ILE A 423 7.50 15.82 -32.68
N VAL A 424 7.44 15.37 -33.94
CA VAL A 424 7.62 13.95 -34.32
C VAL A 424 9.12 13.61 -34.42
N SER A 425 9.90 14.47 -35.09
CA SER A 425 11.37 14.50 -34.96
C SER A 425 11.85 15.91 -34.66
N LYS A 426 12.92 16.01 -33.87
CA LYS A 426 13.48 17.29 -33.40
C LYS A 426 14.39 17.91 -34.45
N ALA A 427 14.46 19.24 -34.47
CA ALA A 427 15.43 19.95 -35.30
C ALA A 427 16.86 19.60 -34.86
N LYS A 428 17.76 19.35 -35.82
CA LYS A 428 19.14 18.96 -35.50
C LYS A 428 20.01 20.22 -35.49
N VAL A 429 20.63 20.49 -34.35
CA VAL A 429 21.29 21.76 -34.04
C VAL A 429 22.71 21.60 -33.49
N LEU A 430 23.48 22.69 -33.54
CA LEU A 430 24.65 22.91 -32.69
C LEU A 430 24.30 23.99 -31.67
N ILE A 431 24.72 23.78 -30.41
CA ILE A 431 24.70 24.83 -29.39
C ILE A 431 26.11 25.40 -29.16
N GLN A 432 26.15 26.55 -28.49
CA GLN A 432 27.28 27.04 -27.72
C GLN A 432 26.82 27.52 -26.34
N THR A 433 27.67 27.36 -25.34
CA THR A 433 27.41 27.89 -23.99
C THR A 433 28.02 29.28 -23.93
N ILE A 434 27.19 30.30 -23.69
CA ILE A 434 27.68 31.66 -23.45
C ILE A 434 28.13 31.70 -22.00
N GLU A 435 29.43 31.58 -21.76
CA GLU A 435 30.02 31.93 -20.46
C GLU A 435 29.67 33.39 -20.17
N THR A 436 28.70 33.60 -19.27
CA THR A 436 28.44 34.94 -18.72
C THR A 436 29.69 35.34 -17.96
N VAL A 437 30.52 36.19 -18.59
CA VAL A 437 31.67 36.80 -17.93
C VAL A 437 31.14 37.57 -16.73
N SER A 438 31.23 36.94 -15.57
CA SER A 438 31.02 37.61 -14.30
C SER A 438 32.13 38.63 -14.19
N ASN A 439 31.80 39.89 -14.50
CA ASN A 439 32.62 41.05 -14.17
C ASN A 439 32.69 41.13 -12.64
N GLY A 440 33.53 40.29 -12.04
CA GLY A 440 33.99 40.50 -10.68
C GLY A 440 34.76 41.82 -10.69
N ASP A 441 34.42 42.71 -9.76
CA ASP A 441 35.03 44.04 -9.64
C ASP A 441 36.51 43.94 -9.25
N GLY A 442 37.34 43.59 -10.23
CA GLY A 442 38.79 43.64 -10.20
C GLY A 442 39.29 45.08 -10.23
N ALA A 443 38.83 45.90 -9.27
CA ALA A 443 39.26 47.28 -9.06
C ALA A 443 40.68 47.33 -8.46
N SER A 444 41.62 46.65 -9.10
CA SER A 444 43.04 46.65 -8.73
C SER A 444 43.68 47.96 -9.18
N SER A 445 43.66 48.95 -8.30
CA SER A 445 44.38 50.22 -8.47
C SER A 445 45.89 50.01 -8.60
N SER A 446 46.44 50.42 -9.74
CA SER A 446 47.86 50.66 -10.05
C SER A 446 47.80 51.71 -11.16
N SER A 447 48.29 52.95 -11.02
CA SER A 447 49.39 53.50 -10.23
C SER A 447 50.76 52.98 -10.65
N ASP A 448 51.62 53.92 -11.03
CA ASP A 448 53.08 53.77 -11.23
C ASP A 448 53.46 52.80 -12.38
N LEU A 449 53.83 53.26 -13.59
CA LEU A 449 54.71 54.41 -13.93
C LEU A 449 54.36 55.04 -15.30
#